data_AF-A0A925E6R8-F1
#
_entry.id   AF-A0A925E6R8-F1
#
_cell.length_a   1.000
_cell.length_b   1.000
_cell.length_c   1.000
_cell.angle_alpha   90.00
_cell.angle_beta   90.00
_cell.angle_gamma   90.00
#
_symmetry.space_group_name_H-M   'P 1'
#
loop_
_entity.id
_entity.type
_entity.pdbx_description
1 polymer ?
#
loop_
_entity_poly.entity_id
_entity_poly.type
_entity_poly.pdbx_seq_one_letter_code
_entity_poly.pdbx_strand_id
1 'polypeptide(L)'
;MADKHARKYAYYRHNIIQQIKKKQQEDESGKARSVLMGVLNGLNAMGALSRCDPPGMITYGPTGFHGLNWAGAVMWCKPSDYHGYKILTLLGVWAQMDEGIISLTIGTRLLPFQAAFYDAGGYHTAIQRGFQSHYEDKGTPPPESDCLWMAVYTAERRLALRAEIETVLREWLEKN
;
A
#
# COMPACT_ATOMS: atom_id res chain seq x y z
N MET A 1 -17.75 -12.06 -51.56
CA MET A 1 -17.70 -10.70 -50.95
C MET A 1 -18.31 -10.62 -49.55
N ALA A 2 -19.30 -11.44 -49.19
CA ALA A 2 -19.94 -11.43 -47.86
C ALA A 2 -19.00 -11.71 -46.66
N ASP A 3 -18.02 -12.60 -46.84
CA ASP A 3 -17.09 -13.04 -45.77
C ASP A 3 -16.15 -11.92 -45.26
N LYS A 4 -15.73 -11.00 -46.14
CA LYS A 4 -14.84 -9.88 -45.78
C LYS A 4 -15.55 -8.83 -44.91
N HIS A 5 -16.84 -8.61 -45.15
CA HIS A 5 -17.68 -7.74 -44.32
C HIS A 5 -17.95 -8.37 -42.96
N ALA A 6 -18.31 -9.66 -42.92
CA ALA A 6 -18.57 -10.38 -41.67
C ALA A 6 -17.34 -10.37 -40.72
N ARG A 7 -16.13 -10.58 -41.25
CA ARG A 7 -14.88 -10.51 -40.48
C ARG A 7 -14.59 -9.10 -39.95
N LYS A 8 -14.86 -8.06 -40.76
CA LYS A 8 -14.70 -6.65 -40.35
C LYS A 8 -15.66 -6.30 -39.21
N TYR A 9 -16.93 -6.69 -39.29
CA TYR A 9 -17.91 -6.50 -38.21
C TYR A 9 -17.54 -7.27 -36.94
N ALA A 10 -17.06 -8.51 -37.05
CA ALA A 10 -16.60 -9.29 -35.91
C ALA A 10 -15.41 -8.61 -35.18
N TYR A 11 -14.46 -8.04 -35.93
CA TYR A 11 -13.32 -7.30 -35.39
C TYR A 11 -13.75 -6.02 -34.65
N TYR A 12 -14.66 -5.23 -35.22
CA TYR A 12 -15.18 -4.04 -34.54
C TYR A 12 -15.97 -4.40 -33.27
N ARG A 13 -16.81 -5.44 -33.34
CA ARG A 13 -17.55 -5.93 -32.18
C ARG A 13 -16.62 -6.40 -31.07
N HIS A 14 -15.55 -7.12 -31.42
CA HIS A 14 -14.55 -7.55 -30.45
C HIS A 14 -13.88 -6.35 -29.76
N ASN A 15 -13.40 -5.36 -30.52
CA ASN A 15 -12.77 -4.17 -29.95
C ASN A 15 -13.71 -3.36 -29.05
N ILE A 16 -14.97 -3.18 -29.45
CA ILE A 16 -15.97 -2.48 -28.63
C ILE A 16 -16.21 -3.23 -27.32
N ILE A 17 -16.35 -4.56 -27.37
CA ILE A 17 -16.51 -5.38 -26.16
C ILE A 17 -15.28 -5.27 -25.25
N GLN A 18 -14.06 -5.28 -25.80
CA GLN A 18 -12.84 -5.10 -25.01
C GLN A 18 -12.78 -3.72 -24.35
N GLN A 19 -13.17 -2.65 -25.07
CA GLN A 19 -13.23 -1.30 -24.52
C GLN A 19 -14.27 -1.17 -23.41
N ILE A 20 -15.45 -1.77 -23.57
CA ILE A 20 -16.50 -1.80 -22.53
C ILE A 20 -16.00 -2.56 -21.30
N LYS A 21 -15.40 -3.74 -21.48
CA LYS A 21 -14.84 -4.53 -20.38
C LYS A 21 -13.75 -3.78 -19.63
N LYS A 22 -12.83 -3.13 -20.36
CA LYS A 22 -11.78 -2.31 -19.76
C LYS A 22 -12.36 -1.16 -18.94
N LYS A 23 -13.36 -0.46 -19.48
CA LYS A 23 -14.03 0.65 -18.79
C LYS A 23 -14.78 0.17 -17.53
N GLN A 24 -15.48 -0.96 -17.62
CA GLN A 24 -16.15 -1.57 -16.46
C GLN A 24 -15.15 -1.97 -15.37
N GLN A 25 -14.01 -2.56 -15.73
CA GLN A 25 -12.95 -2.88 -14.78
C GLN A 25 -12.33 -1.63 -14.14
N GLU A 26 -12.11 -0.57 -14.91
CA GLU A 26 -11.61 0.72 -14.39
C GLU A 26 -12.62 1.35 -13.40
N ASP A 27 -13.92 1.31 -13.72
CA ASP A 27 -14.99 1.83 -12.85
C ASP A 27 -15.13 1.01 -11.54
N GLU A 28 -15.06 -0.31 -11.62
CA GLU A 28 -15.11 -1.21 -10.45
C GLU A 28 -13.89 -1.01 -9.55
N SER A 29 -12.70 -0.93 -10.15
CA SER A 29 -11.44 -0.66 -9.43
C SER A 29 -11.45 0.71 -8.76
N GLY A 30 -12.01 1.72 -9.44
CA GLY A 30 -12.19 3.06 -8.88
C GLY A 30 -13.10 3.07 -7.64
N LYS A 31 -14.21 2.31 -7.69
CA LYS A 31 -15.12 2.15 -6.55
C LYS A 31 -14.47 1.40 -5.39
N ALA A 32 -13.82 0.26 -5.65
CA ALA A 32 -13.12 -0.52 -4.64
C ALA A 32 -12.05 0.33 -3.94
N ARG A 33 -11.24 1.07 -4.71
CA ARG A 33 -10.26 2.03 -4.18
C ARG A 33 -10.90 3.06 -3.26
N SER A 34 -11.98 3.71 -3.69
CA SER A 34 -12.67 4.72 -2.88
C SER A 34 -13.18 4.15 -1.56
N VAL A 35 -13.74 2.94 -1.57
CA VAL A 35 -14.22 2.25 -0.37
C VAL A 35 -13.06 1.96 0.58
N LEU A 36 -11.98 1.35 0.09
CA LEU A 36 -10.82 0.97 0.90
C LEU A 36 -10.11 2.19 1.51
N MET A 37 -9.93 3.26 0.74
CA MET A 37 -9.41 4.53 1.28
C MET A 37 -10.36 5.13 2.33
N GLY A 38 -11.68 5.03 2.12
CA GLY A 38 -12.68 5.42 3.10
C GLY A 38 -12.58 4.63 4.41
N VAL A 39 -12.34 3.31 4.34
CA VAL A 39 -12.09 2.46 5.52
C VAL A 39 -10.86 2.93 6.28
N LEU A 40 -9.71 3.09 5.60
CA LEU A 40 -8.47 3.52 6.24
C LEU A 40 -8.58 4.91 6.88
N ASN A 41 -9.29 5.84 6.22
CA ASN A 41 -9.60 7.16 6.78
C ASN A 41 -10.51 7.05 8.01
N GLY A 42 -11.54 6.21 7.97
CA GLY A 42 -12.44 5.97 9.09
C GLY A 42 -11.75 5.33 10.30
N LEU A 43 -10.69 4.56 10.07
CA LEU A 43 -9.82 3.99 11.11
C LEU A 43 -8.69 4.94 11.54
N ASN A 44 -8.53 6.10 10.88
CA ASN A 44 -7.44 7.05 11.08
C ASN A 44 -6.04 6.41 10.97
N ALA A 45 -5.86 5.52 9.98
CA ALA A 45 -4.62 4.77 9.80
C ALA A 45 -3.39 5.67 9.64
N MET A 46 -3.48 6.73 8.82
CA MET A 46 -2.40 7.71 8.67
C MET A 46 -2.09 8.41 9.99
N GLY A 47 -3.11 8.89 10.70
CA GLY A 47 -2.89 9.56 11.98
C GLY A 47 -2.28 8.63 13.01
N ALA A 48 -2.62 7.34 13.02
CA ALA A 48 -2.00 6.35 13.91
C ALA A 48 -0.50 6.17 13.58
N LEU A 49 -0.16 5.99 12.30
CA LEU A 49 1.23 5.86 11.86
C LEU A 49 2.06 7.13 12.09
N SER A 50 1.49 8.33 11.92
CA SER A 50 2.19 9.59 12.20
C SER A 50 2.61 9.76 13.67
N ARG A 51 1.98 9.02 14.60
CA ARG A 51 2.36 9.01 16.02
C ARG A 51 3.45 7.97 16.33
N CYS A 52 3.83 7.14 15.37
CA CYS A 52 4.90 6.17 15.54
C CYS A 52 6.25 6.84 15.32
N ASP A 53 6.99 7.03 16.40
CA ASP A 53 8.34 7.58 16.39
C ASP A 53 9.32 6.61 17.09
N PRO A 54 9.77 5.56 16.38
CA PRO A 54 10.67 4.55 16.94
C PRO A 54 12.03 5.17 17.29
N PRO A 55 12.54 4.96 18.53
CA PRO A 55 13.76 5.58 18.98
C PRO A 55 14.97 5.16 18.14
N GLY A 56 15.84 6.11 17.80
CA GLY A 56 17.04 5.82 17.01
C GLY A 56 16.78 5.57 15.52
N MET A 57 15.54 5.72 15.05
CA MET A 57 15.19 5.65 13.64
C MET A 57 14.80 7.04 13.08
N ILE A 58 14.96 7.20 11.77
CA ILE A 58 14.42 8.31 11.01
C ILE A 58 13.21 7.80 10.25
N THR A 59 12.07 8.45 10.43
CA THR A 59 10.80 8.10 9.80
C THR A 59 10.46 9.04 8.65
N TYR A 60 9.75 8.51 7.66
CA TYR A 60 9.28 9.24 6.50
C TYR A 60 7.86 8.81 6.14
N GLY A 61 7.01 9.76 5.79
CA GLY A 61 5.57 9.53 5.61
C GLY A 61 4.78 9.97 6.85
N PRO A 62 3.59 9.40 7.11
CA PRO A 62 2.92 8.35 6.34
C PRO A 62 2.41 8.83 4.97
N THR A 63 2.29 7.91 4.02
CA THR A 63 1.84 8.18 2.64
C THR A 63 0.86 7.11 2.18
N GLY A 64 -0.10 7.50 1.34
CA GLY A 64 -1.14 6.61 0.83
C GLY A 64 -0.73 5.92 -0.46
N PHE A 65 -0.93 4.60 -0.53
CA PHE A 65 -0.77 3.76 -1.72
C PHE A 65 -2.05 3.00 -2.02
N HIS A 66 -2.20 2.57 -3.26
CA HIS A 66 -3.31 1.72 -3.65
C HIS A 66 -2.94 0.86 -4.86
N GLY A 67 -3.63 -0.27 -4.97
CA GLY A 67 -3.65 -1.13 -6.14
C GLY A 67 -5.08 -1.37 -6.62
N LEU A 68 -5.27 -2.51 -7.28
CA LEU A 68 -6.57 -2.89 -7.86
C LEU A 68 -7.61 -3.18 -6.77
N ASN A 69 -7.22 -3.96 -5.76
CA ASN A 69 -8.09 -4.47 -4.70
C ASN A 69 -7.53 -4.18 -3.30
N TRP A 70 -6.62 -3.22 -3.18
CA TRP A 70 -6.03 -2.85 -1.90
C TRP A 70 -5.72 -1.36 -1.83
N ALA A 71 -5.75 -0.83 -0.60
CA ALA A 71 -5.22 0.49 -0.26
C ALA A 71 -4.34 0.34 0.99
N GLY A 72 -3.36 1.23 1.15
CA GLY A 72 -2.46 1.21 2.28
C GLY A 72 -2.06 2.62 2.72
N ALA A 73 -1.90 2.81 4.02
CA ALA A 73 -1.13 3.91 4.58
C ALA A 73 0.19 3.32 5.07
N VAL A 74 1.31 3.87 4.62
CA VAL A 74 2.64 3.33 4.94
C VAL A 74 3.59 4.42 5.41
N MET A 75 4.55 4.04 6.24
CA MET A 75 5.65 4.85 6.75
C MET A 75 6.93 4.06 6.55
N TRP A 76 8.02 4.74 6.20
CA TRP A 76 9.34 4.11 6.10
C TRP A 76 10.19 4.54 7.28
N CYS A 77 10.81 3.57 7.91
CA CYS A 77 11.69 3.75 9.06
C CYS A 77 13.08 3.28 8.66
N LYS A 78 14.10 4.06 8.99
CA LYS A 78 15.51 3.67 8.78
C LYS A 78 16.30 3.93 10.04
N PRO A 79 17.34 3.14 10.34
CA PRO A 79 18.30 3.51 11.38
C PRO A 79 18.90 4.91 11.13
N SER A 80 19.13 5.65 12.22
CA SER A 80 19.73 6.99 12.18
C SER A 80 21.24 6.97 11.93
N ASP A 81 21.86 5.79 11.90
CA ASP A 81 23.29 5.63 11.65
C ASP A 81 23.68 5.89 10.19
N TYR A 82 24.99 6.02 9.96
CA TYR A 82 25.56 6.31 8.64
C TYR A 82 25.26 5.22 7.61
N HIS A 83 25.09 3.96 8.05
CA HIS A 83 24.81 2.82 7.18
C HIS A 83 23.33 2.43 7.11
N GLY A 84 22.44 3.20 7.75
CA GLY A 84 21.00 2.92 7.84
C GLY A 84 20.25 3.01 6.52
N TYR A 85 20.91 3.46 5.45
CA TYR A 85 20.36 3.39 4.09
C TYR A 85 20.35 1.96 3.52
N LYS A 86 21.08 1.01 4.11
CA LYS A 86 21.19 -0.34 3.53
C LYS A 86 19.86 -1.11 3.58
N ILE A 87 19.08 -0.88 4.63
CA ILE A 87 17.81 -1.56 4.86
C ILE A 87 16.81 -0.52 5.38
N LEU A 88 15.67 -0.40 4.70
CA LEU A 88 14.52 0.30 5.22
C LEU A 88 13.48 -0.67 5.75
N THR A 89 12.81 -0.27 6.80
CA THR A 89 11.62 -0.95 7.29
C THR A 89 10.40 -0.17 6.79
N LEU A 90 9.63 -0.77 5.89
CA LEU A 90 8.26 -0.34 5.62
C LEU A 90 7.39 -0.79 6.79
N LEU A 91 6.62 0.12 7.38
CA LEU A 91 5.55 -0.18 8.33
C LEU A 91 4.26 0.36 7.76
N GLY A 92 3.16 -0.39 7.82
CA GLY A 92 1.91 0.09 7.26
C GLY A 92 0.66 -0.56 7.80
N VAL A 93 -0.45 0.04 7.40
CA VAL A 93 -1.81 -0.45 7.60
C VAL A 93 -2.45 -0.55 6.22
N TRP A 94 -2.86 -1.75 5.85
CA TRP A 94 -3.49 -2.04 4.57
C TRP A 94 -4.93 -2.48 4.76
N ALA A 95 -5.75 -2.15 3.78
CA ALA A 95 -7.08 -2.70 3.59
C ALA A 95 -7.11 -3.40 2.24
N GLN A 96 -7.53 -4.67 2.20
CA GLN A 96 -7.67 -5.45 0.98
C GLN A 96 -9.12 -5.90 0.84
N MET A 97 -9.63 -5.89 -0.39
CA MET A 97 -10.95 -6.39 -0.71
C MET A 97 -10.81 -7.70 -1.48
N ASP A 98 -11.42 -8.76 -0.94
CA ASP A 98 -11.55 -10.05 -1.60
C ASP A 98 -12.98 -10.55 -1.46
N GLU A 99 -13.61 -10.89 -2.58
CA GLU A 99 -15.02 -11.31 -2.65
C GLU A 99 -16.02 -10.42 -1.87
N GLY A 100 -15.73 -9.11 -1.78
CA GLY A 100 -16.55 -8.13 -1.05
C GLY A 100 -16.28 -8.07 0.47
N ILE A 101 -15.41 -8.93 0.99
CA ILE A 101 -14.91 -8.89 2.36
C ILE A 101 -13.69 -7.98 2.40
N ILE A 102 -13.67 -7.05 3.36
CA ILE A 102 -12.52 -6.18 3.58
C ILE A 102 -11.68 -6.74 4.73
N SER A 103 -10.46 -7.15 4.43
CA SER A 103 -9.45 -7.50 5.44
C SER A 103 -8.55 -6.31 5.72
N LEU A 104 -8.12 -6.20 6.96
CA LEU A 104 -7.16 -5.24 7.45
C LEU A 104 -5.88 -5.99 7.83
N THR A 105 -4.74 -5.38 7.53
CA THR A 105 -3.43 -5.93 7.86
C THR A 105 -2.55 -4.81 8.39
N ILE A 106 -1.86 -5.08 9.49
CA ILE A 106 -0.72 -4.27 9.96
C ILE A 106 0.50 -5.16 9.84
N GLY A 107 1.58 -4.62 9.30
CA GLY A 107 2.76 -5.42 9.03
C GLY A 107 3.95 -4.58 8.65
N THR A 108 5.08 -5.25 8.54
CA THR A 108 6.33 -4.65 8.12
C THR A 108 6.87 -5.30 6.85
N ARG A 109 7.82 -4.64 6.20
CA ARG A 109 8.65 -5.26 5.17
C ARG A 109 10.04 -4.65 5.22
N LEU A 110 11.06 -5.50 5.15
CA LEU A 110 12.44 -5.04 4.99
C LEU A 110 12.73 -4.83 3.50
N LEU A 111 13.23 -3.65 3.17
CA LEU A 111 13.54 -3.21 1.82
C LEU A 111 15.06 -3.00 1.70
N PRO A 112 15.80 -3.94 1.10
CA PRO A 112 17.22 -3.77 0.86
C PRO A 112 17.47 -2.71 -0.21
N PHE A 113 18.55 -1.94 -0.06
CA PHE A 113 18.98 -0.96 -1.05
C PHE A 113 19.35 -1.63 -2.38
N GLN A 114 18.77 -1.16 -3.49
CA GLN A 114 18.92 -1.77 -4.81
C GLN A 114 19.75 -0.94 -5.80
N ALA A 115 20.11 0.31 -5.49
CA ALA A 115 20.89 1.10 -6.43
C ALA A 115 22.34 0.60 -6.53
N ALA A 116 22.93 0.70 -7.73
CA ALA A 116 24.27 0.18 -8.02
C ALA A 116 25.39 0.81 -7.18
N PHE A 117 25.20 2.05 -6.74
CA PHE A 117 26.11 2.76 -5.85
C PHE A 117 25.32 3.67 -4.92
N TYR A 118 25.85 3.89 -3.71
CA TYR A 118 25.31 4.87 -2.78
C TYR A 118 25.90 6.25 -3.05
N ASP A 119 25.05 7.22 -3.38
CA ASP A 119 25.39 8.64 -3.42
C ASP A 119 24.58 9.38 -2.34
N ALA A 120 25.27 9.97 -1.36
CA ALA A 120 24.62 10.62 -0.23
C ALA A 120 23.78 11.83 -0.66
N GLY A 121 24.23 12.60 -1.65
CA GLY A 121 23.52 13.79 -2.13
C GLY A 121 22.22 13.43 -2.87
N GLY A 122 22.32 12.48 -3.79
CA GLY A 122 21.19 11.90 -4.51
C GLY A 122 20.20 11.21 -3.55
N TYR A 123 20.71 10.43 -2.59
CA TYR A 123 19.89 9.73 -1.61
C TYR A 123 19.01 10.68 -0.80
N HIS A 124 19.60 11.72 -0.18
CA HIS A 124 18.83 12.65 0.66
C HIS A 124 17.83 13.48 -0.15
N THR A 125 18.13 13.76 -1.42
CA THR A 125 17.23 14.50 -2.31
C THR A 125 16.08 13.62 -2.83
N ALA A 126 16.37 12.36 -3.16
CA ALA A 126 15.40 11.42 -3.73
C ALA A 126 14.44 10.89 -2.67
N ILE A 127 14.94 10.61 -1.46
CA ILE A 127 14.15 10.00 -0.38
C ILE A 127 12.98 10.90 0.07
N GLN A 128 13.14 12.22 -0.03
CA GLN A 128 12.07 13.19 0.23
C GLN A 128 10.94 13.14 -0.81
N ARG A 129 11.24 12.67 -2.03
CA ARG A 129 10.27 12.53 -3.13
C ARG A 129 9.63 11.14 -3.20
N GLY A 130 10.20 10.18 -2.48
CA GLY A 130 9.70 8.82 -2.40
C GLY A 130 10.81 7.77 -2.49
N PHE A 131 10.49 6.57 -2.01
CA PHE A 131 11.45 5.47 -1.84
C PHE A 131 11.59 4.54 -3.04
N GLN A 132 10.72 4.71 -4.04
CA GLN A 132 10.66 3.84 -5.23
C GLN A 132 11.98 3.74 -6.00
N SER A 133 12.71 4.85 -6.09
CA SER A 133 13.94 4.92 -6.91
C SER A 133 15.11 4.10 -6.37
N HIS A 134 15.09 3.73 -5.09
CA HIS A 134 16.22 3.05 -4.42
C HIS A 134 15.86 1.69 -3.84
N TYR A 135 14.57 1.42 -3.65
CA TYR A 135 14.06 0.24 -2.96
C TYR A 135 12.99 -0.51 -3.75
N GLU A 136 12.63 -0.02 -4.95
CA GLU A 136 11.59 -0.58 -5.83
C GLU A 136 10.22 -0.80 -5.16
N ASP A 137 9.96 -0.12 -4.03
CA ASP A 137 8.80 -0.34 -3.20
C ASP A 137 7.52 0.26 -3.81
N LYS A 138 6.48 -0.57 -3.93
CA LYS A 138 5.17 -0.17 -4.45
C LYS A 138 4.15 0.06 -3.32
N GLY A 139 4.57 -0.02 -2.06
CA GLY A 139 3.69 0.11 -0.89
C GLY A 139 2.66 -1.02 -0.78
N THR A 140 2.90 -2.15 -1.45
CA THR A 140 2.00 -3.31 -1.45
C THR A 140 1.93 -3.96 -0.07
N PRO A 141 0.78 -4.57 0.30
CA PRO A 141 0.63 -5.31 1.56
C PRO A 141 1.74 -6.37 1.74
N PRO A 142 2.28 -6.55 2.95
CA PRO A 142 3.33 -7.52 3.23
C PRO A 142 2.84 -8.96 3.05
N PRO A 143 3.75 -9.92 2.83
CA PRO A 143 3.40 -11.34 2.92
C PRO A 143 2.97 -11.69 4.35
N GLU A 144 2.24 -12.79 4.50
CA GLU A 144 1.70 -13.22 5.80
C GLU A 144 2.77 -13.41 6.89
N SER A 145 3.99 -13.79 6.50
CA SER A 145 5.13 -13.93 7.42
C SER A 145 5.53 -12.64 8.12
N ASP A 146 5.25 -11.49 7.50
CA ASP A 146 5.65 -10.17 8.00
C ASP A 146 4.43 -9.38 8.52
N CYS A 147 3.27 -10.04 8.63
CA CYS A 147 2.09 -9.50 9.26
C CYS A 147 2.24 -9.49 10.78
N LEU A 148 2.02 -8.33 11.37
CA LEU A 148 1.96 -8.15 12.83
C LEU A 148 0.56 -8.44 13.36
N TRP A 149 -0.46 -8.14 12.55
CA TRP A 149 -1.86 -8.30 12.91
C TRP A 149 -2.76 -8.33 11.67
N MET A 150 -3.86 -9.08 11.75
CA MET A 150 -4.88 -9.16 10.71
C MET A 150 -6.28 -9.19 11.34
N ALA A 151 -7.25 -8.55 10.69
CA ALA A 151 -8.65 -8.66 11.07
C ALA A 151 -9.58 -8.42 9.88
N VAL A 152 -10.84 -8.86 10.00
CA VAL A 152 -11.90 -8.49 9.06
C VAL A 152 -12.54 -7.18 9.50
N TYR A 153 -12.70 -6.24 8.57
CA TYR A 153 -13.38 -4.98 8.81
C TYR A 153 -14.89 -5.15 8.80
N THR A 154 -15.54 -4.64 9.85
CA THR A 154 -16.98 -4.36 9.85
C THR A 154 -17.22 -2.95 10.40
N ALA A 155 -18.29 -2.29 9.95
CA ALA A 155 -18.57 -0.91 10.34
C ALA A 155 -18.84 -0.77 11.85
N GLU A 156 -19.45 -1.78 12.46
CA GLU A 156 -19.80 -1.86 13.88
C GLU A 156 -18.54 -1.93 14.76
N ARG A 157 -17.49 -2.59 14.27
CA ARG A 157 -16.22 -2.73 14.99
C ARG A 157 -15.24 -1.59 14.76
N ARG A 158 -15.57 -0.58 13.94
CA ARG A 158 -14.63 0.48 13.53
C ARG A 158 -13.87 1.11 14.69
N LEU A 159 -14.53 1.41 15.81
CA LEU A 159 -13.86 2.01 16.99
C LEU A 159 -12.93 1.02 17.69
N ALA A 160 -13.33 -0.24 17.83
CA ALA A 160 -12.50 -1.30 18.39
C ALA A 160 -11.26 -1.53 17.51
N LEU A 161 -11.45 -1.66 16.19
CA LEU A 161 -10.36 -1.84 15.22
C LEU A 161 -9.36 -0.67 15.25
N ARG A 162 -9.83 0.56 15.45
CA ARG A 162 -8.94 1.71 15.63
C ARG A 162 -8.06 1.59 16.87
N ALA A 163 -8.65 1.17 18.00
CA ALA A 163 -7.89 0.94 19.23
C ALA A 163 -6.90 -0.23 19.06
N GLU A 164 -7.31 -1.32 18.41
CA GLU A 164 -6.46 -2.46 18.09
C GLU A 164 -5.25 -2.03 17.23
N ILE A 165 -5.46 -1.20 16.20
CA ILE A 165 -4.37 -0.63 15.38
C ILE A 165 -3.38 0.15 16.24
N GLU A 166 -3.85 1.03 17.12
CA GLU A 166 -2.98 1.82 17.99
C GLU A 166 -2.19 0.95 18.97
N THR A 167 -2.78 -0.14 19.46
CA THR A 167 -2.11 -1.12 20.33
C THR A 167 -1.00 -1.84 19.57
N VAL A 168 -1.29 -2.41 18.39
CA VAL A 168 -0.30 -3.14 17.59
C VAL A 168 0.88 -2.25 17.21
N LEU A 169 0.61 -1.01 16.81
CA LEU A 169 1.65 -0.05 16.47
C LEU A 169 2.52 0.33 17.68
N ARG A 170 1.94 0.41 18.88
CA ARG A 170 2.69 0.65 20.11
C ARG A 170 3.56 -0.55 20.49
N GLU A 171 3.03 -1.75 20.42
CA GLU A 171 3.80 -2.98 20.66
C GLU A 171 4.98 -3.12 19.68
N TRP A 172 4.80 -2.66 18.44
CA TRP A 172 5.88 -2.61 17.47
C TRP A 172 6.97 -1.61 17.90
N LEU A 173 6.60 -0.41 18.38
CA LEU A 173 7.55 0.59 18.90
C LEU A 173 8.31 0.11 20.13
N GLU A 174 7.70 -0.70 20.99
CA GLU A 174 8.38 -1.21 22.20
C GLU A 174 9.42 -2.29 21.88
N LYS A 175 9.29 -2.95 20.72
CA LYS A 175 10.19 -4.03 20.27
C LYS A 175 11.36 -3.55 19.41
N ASN A 176 11.34 -2.31 18.91
CA ASN A 176 12.31 -1.77 17.96
C ASN A 176 12.87 -0.43 18.43
#